data_AF-A0A1Q5E5P8-F1
#
_entry.id   AF-A0A1Q5E5P8-F1
#
_cell.length_a   1.000
_cell.length_b   1.000
_cell.length_c   1.000
_cell.angle_alpha   90.00
_cell.angle_beta   90.00
_cell.angle_gamma   90.00
#
_symmetry.space_group_name_H-M   'P 1'
#
loop_
_entity.id
_entity.type
_entity.pdbx_description
1 polymer ?
#
loop_
_entity_poly.entity_id
_entity_poly.type
_entity_poly.pdbx_seq_one_letter_code
_entity_poly.pdbx_strand_id
1 'polypeptide(L)'
;METVAAVGGELTTSELTDRVTEALLLAGLPVAHGGHGPGVHLLPDGGAIALRWLASPRLEDAATADGGRAVATTSRRLVADAVENALAELLPALGLDAARSEDATGSDDATGSDAPGRITVRGATARPTASASASSQSASTPPELDATPPVAPGIRADIVTAVRRSAALAGLPIASRPGGAGITLAACDPVGPAGLDWNPSPRLPGHRGEQPGTRTAVQNAMRHALGVALRAAGLDLAWHRPPGRPAELRAQGASDRL
;
A
#
# COMPACT_ATOMS: atom_id res chain seq x y z
N MET A 1 -15.66 35.81 -32.37
CA MET A 1 -15.40 35.34 -30.99
C MET A 1 -16.20 34.06 -30.83
N GLU A 2 -15.61 32.95 -31.25
CA GLU A 2 -16.20 31.61 -31.08
C GLU A 2 -15.70 31.05 -29.75
N THR A 3 -16.63 30.87 -28.82
CA THR A 3 -16.38 30.26 -27.53
C THR A 3 -16.21 28.75 -27.76
N VAL A 4 -14.97 28.27 -27.80
CA VAL A 4 -14.69 26.83 -27.80
C VAL A 4 -15.09 26.30 -26.42
N ALA A 5 -16.25 25.66 -26.34
CA ALA A 5 -16.66 24.90 -25.18
C ALA A 5 -15.66 23.76 -24.97
N ALA A 6 -14.95 23.79 -23.84
CA ALA A 6 -14.14 22.67 -23.40
C ALA A 6 -15.08 21.50 -23.10
N VAL A 7 -15.09 20.50 -23.99
CA VAL A 7 -15.70 19.20 -23.70
C VAL A 7 -14.87 18.56 -22.59
N GLY A 8 -15.28 18.76 -21.34
CA GLY A 8 -14.79 18.00 -20.20
C GLY A 8 -15.33 16.58 -20.33
N GLY A 9 -14.62 15.73 -21.08
CA GLY A 9 -14.98 14.33 -21.21
C GLY A 9 -14.80 13.62 -19.86
N GLU A 10 -15.88 13.03 -19.35
CA GLU A 10 -15.80 12.04 -18.28
C GLU A 10 -14.90 10.89 -18.75
N LEU A 11 -14.01 10.44 -17.87
CA LEU A 11 -13.18 9.28 -18.17
C LEU A 11 -14.08 8.06 -18.35
N THR A 12 -13.82 7.27 -19.38
CA THR A 12 -14.41 5.94 -19.47
C THR A 12 -13.95 5.09 -18.29
N THR A 13 -14.73 4.09 -17.88
CA THR A 13 -14.34 3.18 -16.79
C THR A 13 -12.99 2.50 -17.05
N SER A 14 -12.65 2.23 -18.32
CA SER A 14 -11.35 1.68 -18.72
C SER A 14 -10.21 2.68 -18.45
N GLU A 15 -10.35 3.94 -18.87
CA GLU A 15 -9.32 4.96 -18.64
C GLU A 15 -9.14 5.27 -17.15
N LEU A 16 -10.23 5.27 -16.38
CA LEU A 16 -10.16 5.40 -14.93
C LEU A 16 -9.42 4.21 -14.29
N THR A 17 -9.65 3.00 -14.81
CA THR A 17 -9.00 1.77 -14.32
C THR A 17 -7.50 1.81 -14.59
N ASP A 18 -7.09 2.26 -15.77
CA ASP A 18 -5.68 2.42 -16.13
C ASP A 18 -4.99 3.47 -15.24
N ARG A 19 -5.64 4.62 -14.99
CA ARG A 19 -5.10 5.67 -14.11
C ARG A 19 -4.98 5.22 -12.66
N VAL A 20 -5.99 4.54 -12.13
CA VAL A 20 -5.94 3.98 -10.78
C VAL A 20 -4.82 2.94 -10.69
N THR A 21 -4.71 2.05 -11.67
CA THR A 21 -3.65 1.03 -11.73
C THR A 21 -2.27 1.68 -11.75
N GLU A 22 -2.07 2.71 -12.59
CA GLU A 22 -0.82 3.47 -12.66
C GLU A 22 -0.49 4.13 -11.31
N ALA A 23 -1.45 4.79 -10.67
CA ALA A 23 -1.27 5.43 -9.37
C ALA A 23 -0.85 4.41 -8.28
N LEU A 24 -1.47 3.24 -8.24
CA LEU A 24 -1.13 2.16 -7.32
C LEU A 24 0.30 1.64 -7.57
N LEU A 25 0.68 1.45 -8.84
CA LEU A 25 2.03 1.04 -9.21
C LEU A 25 3.08 2.11 -8.87
N LEU A 26 2.75 3.39 -9.02
CA LEU A 26 3.61 4.51 -8.59
C LEU A 26 3.76 4.56 -7.06
N ALA A 27 2.69 4.26 -6.33
CA ALA A 27 2.74 4.11 -4.87
C ALA A 27 3.56 2.89 -4.42
N GLY A 28 3.79 1.92 -5.32
CA GLY A 28 4.49 0.67 -5.02
C GLY A 28 3.58 -0.44 -4.49
N LEU A 29 2.25 -0.29 -4.66
CA LEU A 29 1.26 -1.25 -4.19
C LEU A 29 0.95 -2.30 -5.28
N PRO A 30 0.81 -3.57 -4.90
CA PRO A 30 0.41 -4.62 -5.83
C PRO A 30 -1.07 -4.50 -6.19
N VAL A 31 -1.37 -4.68 -7.48
CA VAL A 31 -2.74 -4.80 -7.99
C VAL A 31 -3.03 -6.27 -8.26
N ALA A 32 -4.13 -6.79 -7.73
CA ALA A 32 -4.54 -8.18 -7.93
C ALA A 32 -5.15 -8.34 -9.34
N HIS A 33 -4.30 -8.66 -10.31
CA HIS A 33 -4.72 -8.84 -11.70
C HIS A 33 -5.53 -10.13 -11.84
N GLY A 34 -6.70 -10.06 -12.49
CA GLY A 34 -7.60 -11.21 -12.64
C GLY A 34 -8.31 -11.65 -11.35
N GLY A 35 -8.31 -10.82 -10.31
CA GLY A 35 -9.00 -11.12 -9.04
C GLY A 35 -8.30 -12.19 -8.18
N HIS A 36 -7.05 -12.52 -8.49
CA HIS A 36 -6.29 -13.53 -7.77
C HIS A 36 -5.10 -12.93 -7.02
N GLY A 37 -4.88 -13.43 -5.80
CA GLY A 37 -3.74 -13.07 -4.96
C GLY A 37 -3.96 -11.85 -4.06
N PRO A 38 -3.00 -11.59 -3.14
CA PRO A 38 -3.06 -10.45 -2.24
C PRO A 38 -2.76 -9.12 -2.98
N GLY A 39 -3.33 -8.03 -2.49
CA GLY A 39 -3.13 -6.69 -3.03
C GLY A 39 -4.42 -5.89 -3.14
N VAL A 40 -4.39 -4.82 -3.94
CA VAL A 40 -5.55 -3.99 -4.23
C VAL A 40 -6.39 -4.64 -5.33
N HIS A 41 -7.66 -4.88 -5.02
CA HIS A 41 -8.68 -5.33 -5.97
C HIS A 41 -9.45 -4.11 -6.48
N LEU A 42 -9.57 -4.00 -7.81
CA LEU A 42 -10.36 -2.96 -8.46
C LEU A 42 -11.70 -3.58 -8.86
N LEU A 43 -12.77 -3.04 -8.29
CA LEU A 43 -14.14 -3.50 -8.49
C LEU A 43 -14.91 -2.37 -9.21
N PRO A 44 -15.40 -2.59 -10.44
CA PRO A 44 -16.23 -1.60 -11.12
C PRO A 44 -17.48 -1.27 -10.30
N ASP A 45 -17.82 0.02 -10.21
CA ASP A 45 -18.95 0.49 -9.41
C ASP A 45 -19.68 1.67 -10.10
N GLY A 46 -20.62 1.35 -11.00
CA GLY A 46 -21.55 2.36 -11.56
C GLY A 46 -20.90 3.59 -12.21
N GLY A 47 -19.70 3.46 -12.79
CA GLY A 47 -18.92 4.57 -13.37
C GLY A 47 -17.73 5.01 -12.50
N ALA A 48 -17.64 4.54 -11.27
CA ALA A 48 -16.50 4.65 -10.36
C ALA A 48 -15.74 3.32 -10.26
N ILE A 49 -14.65 3.33 -9.47
CA ILE A 49 -13.89 2.13 -9.12
C ILE A 49 -13.80 2.03 -7.61
N ALA A 50 -14.35 0.94 -7.08
CA ALA A 50 -14.18 0.54 -5.70
C ALA A 50 -12.85 -0.19 -5.52
N LEU A 51 -12.08 0.22 -4.52
CA LEU A 51 -10.83 -0.41 -4.13
C LEU A 51 -11.02 -1.16 -2.81
N ARG A 52 -10.45 -2.36 -2.77
CA ARG A 52 -10.40 -3.19 -1.57
C ARG A 52 -9.03 -3.81 -1.42
N TRP A 53 -8.49 -3.79 -0.20
CA TRP A 53 -7.26 -4.52 0.08
C TRP A 53 -7.57 -5.95 0.52
N LEU A 54 -6.98 -6.94 -0.16
CA LEU A 54 -6.99 -8.33 0.28
C LEU A 54 -5.60 -8.74 0.76
N ALA A 55 -5.49 -9.08 2.04
CA ALA A 55 -4.30 -9.72 2.59
C ALA A 55 -4.14 -11.15 2.04
N SER A 56 -3.01 -11.80 2.34
CA SER A 56 -2.80 -13.20 1.96
C SER A 56 -3.80 -14.11 2.68
N PRO A 57 -4.39 -15.12 2.01
CA PRO A 57 -5.24 -16.11 2.66
C PRO A 57 -4.55 -16.79 3.86
N ARG A 58 -3.22 -16.93 3.80
CA ARG A 58 -2.39 -17.52 4.87
C ARG A 58 -2.40 -16.71 6.17
N LEU A 59 -2.81 -15.44 6.13
CA LEU A 59 -2.95 -14.61 7.33
C LEU A 59 -3.98 -15.21 8.29
N GLU A 60 -5.08 -15.75 7.75
CA GLU A 60 -6.12 -16.38 8.57
C GLU A 60 -5.61 -17.64 9.24
N ASP A 61 -4.91 -18.49 8.49
CA ASP A 61 -4.33 -19.72 8.99
C ASP A 61 -3.34 -19.43 10.13
N ALA A 62 -2.45 -18.45 9.93
CA ALA A 62 -1.46 -18.04 10.92
C ALA A 62 -2.11 -17.48 12.19
N ALA A 63 -3.05 -16.54 12.05
CA ALA A 63 -3.74 -15.94 13.18
C ALA A 63 -4.65 -16.95 13.92
N THR A 64 -5.21 -17.92 13.20
CA THR A 64 -6.02 -18.99 13.80
C THR A 64 -5.15 -19.92 14.64
N ALA A 65 -3.94 -20.25 14.19
CA ALA A 65 -2.98 -21.05 14.94
C ALA A 65 -2.56 -20.39 16.27
N ASP A 66 -2.46 -19.05 16.29
CA ASP A 66 -2.01 -18.30 17.46
C ASP A 66 -3.14 -17.86 18.41
N GLY A 67 -4.36 -17.64 17.90
CA GLY A 67 -5.45 -17.02 18.68
C GLY A 67 -6.88 -17.36 18.25
N GLY A 68 -7.07 -18.29 17.32
CA GLY A 68 -8.39 -18.72 16.85
C GLY A 68 -9.08 -17.77 15.85
N ARG A 69 -10.29 -18.15 15.43
CA ARG A 69 -11.01 -17.54 14.29
C ARG A 69 -11.39 -16.06 14.49
N ALA A 70 -11.67 -15.65 15.72
CA ALA A 70 -11.98 -14.26 16.03
C ALA A 70 -10.77 -13.36 15.77
N VAL A 71 -9.60 -13.75 16.26
CA VAL A 71 -8.33 -13.04 16.03
C VAL A 71 -7.99 -13.00 14.55
N ALA A 72 -8.18 -14.10 13.81
CA ALA A 72 -7.98 -14.12 12.35
C ALA A 72 -8.87 -13.12 11.60
N THR A 73 -10.12 -12.96 12.04
CA THR A 73 -11.05 -11.99 11.43
C THR A 73 -10.65 -10.56 11.78
N THR A 74 -10.28 -10.30 13.03
CA THR A 74 -9.77 -9.00 13.47
C THR A 74 -8.48 -8.61 12.75
N SER A 75 -7.50 -9.51 12.64
CA SER A 75 -6.23 -9.25 11.94
C SER A 75 -6.44 -8.89 10.48
N ARG A 76 -7.31 -9.61 9.76
CA ARG A 76 -7.66 -9.27 8.37
C ARG A 76 -8.25 -7.88 8.25
N ARG A 77 -9.21 -7.55 9.11
CA ARG A 77 -9.89 -6.26 9.11
C ARG A 77 -8.90 -5.12 9.39
N LEU A 78 -8.04 -5.28 10.39
CA LEU A 78 -7.00 -4.29 10.71
C LEU A 78 -6.03 -4.07 9.56
N VAL A 79 -5.59 -5.13 8.87
CA VAL A 79 -4.73 -5.00 7.68
C VAL A 79 -5.45 -4.25 6.56
N ALA A 80 -6.68 -4.64 6.24
CA ALA A 80 -7.47 -4.01 5.19
C ALA A 80 -7.74 -2.52 5.50
N ASP A 81 -8.26 -2.21 6.70
CA ASP A 81 -8.57 -0.85 7.12
C ASP A 81 -7.33 0.05 7.11
N ALA A 82 -6.18 -0.46 7.53
CA ALA A 82 -4.93 0.30 7.53
C ALA A 82 -4.50 0.69 6.12
N VAL A 83 -4.51 -0.26 5.17
CA VAL A 83 -4.10 0.00 3.78
C VAL A 83 -5.14 0.84 3.05
N GLU A 84 -6.43 0.62 3.28
CA GLU A 84 -7.51 1.41 2.69
C GLU A 84 -7.50 2.86 3.18
N ASN A 85 -7.17 3.11 4.46
CA ASN A 85 -6.92 4.47 4.95
C ASN A 85 -5.73 5.13 4.23
N ALA A 86 -4.62 4.41 4.04
CA ALA A 86 -3.50 4.95 3.28
C ALA A 86 -3.88 5.24 1.82
N LEU A 87 -4.71 4.40 1.18
CA LEU A 87 -5.24 4.64 -0.16
C LEU A 87 -6.07 5.94 -0.22
N ALA A 88 -6.94 6.17 0.77
CA ALA A 88 -7.73 7.40 0.86
C ALA A 88 -6.86 8.67 0.97
N GLU A 89 -5.68 8.58 1.60
CA GLU A 89 -4.76 9.70 1.72
C GLU A 89 -3.85 9.88 0.49
N LEU A 90 -3.36 8.79 -0.10
CA LEU A 90 -2.35 8.86 -1.17
C LEU A 90 -2.94 9.09 -2.56
N LEU A 91 -4.16 8.60 -2.84
CA LEU A 91 -4.77 8.73 -4.17
C LEU A 91 -5.07 10.21 -4.52
N PRO A 92 -5.59 11.04 -3.59
CA PRO A 92 -5.68 12.48 -3.82
C PRO A 92 -4.33 13.15 -4.05
N ALA A 93 -3.28 12.72 -3.36
CA ALA A 93 -1.92 13.23 -3.59
C ALA A 93 -1.37 12.87 -4.99
N LEU A 94 -1.92 11.83 -5.62
CA LEU A 94 -1.64 11.39 -6.99
C LEU A 94 -2.61 12.00 -8.02
N GLY A 95 -3.52 12.89 -7.59
CA GLY A 95 -4.46 13.60 -8.46
C GLY A 95 -5.74 12.82 -8.79
N LEU A 96 -6.07 11.79 -8.00
CA LEU A 96 -7.32 11.03 -8.13
C LEU A 96 -8.34 11.48 -7.08
N ASP A 97 -9.60 11.64 -7.48
CA ASP A 97 -10.70 11.90 -6.55
C ASP A 97 -11.10 10.58 -5.89
N ALA A 98 -10.61 10.37 -4.67
CA ALA A 98 -10.82 9.14 -3.90
C ALA A 98 -11.31 9.47 -2.51
N ALA A 99 -12.38 8.82 -2.09
CA ALA A 99 -12.94 8.95 -0.75
C ALA A 99 -13.35 7.59 -0.20
N ARG A 100 -13.39 7.49 1.13
CA ARG A 100 -13.95 6.32 1.80
C ARG A 100 -15.48 6.36 1.66
N SER A 101 -16.08 5.26 1.20
CA SER A 101 -17.53 5.15 1.13
C SER A 101 -18.10 5.06 2.54
N GLU A 102 -18.93 6.04 2.91
CA GLU A 102 -19.68 6.02 4.17
C GLU A 102 -20.95 5.15 4.09
N ASP A 103 -21.34 4.75 2.87
CA ASP A 103 -22.53 3.96 2.59
C ASP A 103 -22.27 2.45 2.75
N ALA A 104 -22.10 1.99 3.98
CA ALA A 104 -22.20 0.57 4.34
C ALA A 104 -23.14 0.33 5.55
N THR A 105 -24.05 1.27 5.82
CA THR A 105 -24.96 1.21 6.99
C THR A 105 -26.43 0.97 6.63
N GLY A 106 -26.73 0.45 5.44
CA GLY A 106 -28.12 0.24 5.03
C GLY A 106 -28.31 -0.78 3.91
N SER A 107 -28.26 -2.07 4.25
CA SER A 107 -29.03 -3.09 3.54
C SER A 107 -29.18 -4.31 4.45
N ASP A 108 -30.39 -4.51 4.97
CA ASP A 108 -30.83 -5.73 5.65
C ASP A 108 -30.85 -6.90 4.66
N ASP A 109 -29.68 -7.45 4.33
CA ASP A 109 -29.62 -8.80 3.78
C ASP A 109 -28.68 -9.65 4.64
N ALA A 110 -29.31 -10.61 5.32
CA ALA A 110 -28.74 -11.50 6.31
C ALA A 110 -27.84 -12.55 5.64
N THR A 111 -26.70 -12.12 5.08
CA THR A 111 -25.62 -13.00 4.65
C THR A 111 -24.26 -12.37 4.95
N GLY A 112 -23.93 -12.20 6.24
CA GLY A 112 -22.55 -12.16 6.75
C GLY A 112 -21.48 -11.31 6.01
N SER A 113 -21.86 -10.23 5.33
CA SER A 113 -20.91 -9.37 4.61
C SER A 113 -20.49 -8.22 5.52
N ASP A 114 -19.62 -8.51 6.48
CA ASP A 114 -18.78 -7.50 7.15
C ASP A 114 -17.81 -6.97 6.10
N ALA A 115 -18.29 -6.09 5.22
CA ALA A 115 -17.48 -5.46 4.19
C ALA A 115 -16.82 -4.22 4.82
N PRO A 116 -15.53 -4.27 5.22
CA PRO A 116 -14.83 -3.10 5.72
C PRO A 116 -14.78 -1.98 4.66
N GLY A 117 -14.61 -0.75 5.13
CA GLY A 117 -14.91 0.46 4.38
C GLY A 117 -14.13 0.59 3.09
N ARG A 118 -14.85 0.43 1.99
CA ARG A 118 -14.40 0.53 0.59
C ARG A 118 -13.93 1.94 0.24
N ILE A 119 -12.85 2.05 -0.54
CA ILE A 119 -12.47 3.34 -1.16
C ILE A 119 -13.12 3.42 -2.53
N THR A 120 -13.78 4.53 -2.84
CA THR A 120 -14.35 4.77 -4.15
C THR A 120 -13.56 5.86 -4.85
N VAL A 121 -13.10 5.55 -6.07
CA VAL A 121 -12.39 6.50 -6.93
C VAL A 121 -13.29 6.91 -8.07
N ARG A 122 -13.43 8.21 -8.28
CA ARG A 122 -14.24 8.81 -9.34
C ARG A 122 -13.35 9.45 -10.39
N GLY A 123 -13.85 9.53 -11.62
CA GLY A 123 -13.17 10.27 -12.69
C GLY A 123 -13.11 11.75 -12.36
N ALA A 124 -11.94 12.27 -11.98
CA ALA A 124 -11.76 13.69 -11.75
C ALA A 124 -11.92 14.47 -13.08
N THR A 125 -12.72 15.53 -13.06
CA THR A 125 -12.95 16.44 -14.21
C THR A 125 -11.80 17.42 -14.45
N ALA A 126 -10.84 17.52 -13.53
CA ALA A 126 -9.68 18.41 -13.67
C ALA A 126 -8.46 17.64 -14.16
N ARG A 127 -8.06 17.94 -15.39
CA ARG A 127 -6.81 17.47 -16.01
C ARG A 127 -5.62 18.22 -15.39
N PRO A 128 -4.71 17.60 -14.62
CA PRO A 128 -3.35 18.11 -14.58
C PRO A 128 -2.76 17.85 -15.99
N THR A 129 -2.35 18.91 -16.66
CA THR A 129 -1.67 18.85 -17.96
C THR A 129 -0.28 18.22 -17.78
N ALA A 130 -0.22 16.90 -17.65
CA ALA A 130 0.97 16.13 -17.96
C ALA A 130 0.93 15.83 -19.45
N SER A 131 1.84 16.45 -20.19
CA SER A 131 2.04 16.23 -21.61
C SER A 131 2.32 14.75 -21.86
N ALA A 132 1.48 14.12 -22.68
CA ALA A 132 1.67 12.75 -23.12
C ALA A 132 2.93 12.67 -23.99
N SER A 133 3.95 11.97 -23.49
CA SER A 133 4.99 11.39 -24.34
C SER A 133 4.76 9.90 -24.42
N ALA A 134 4.28 9.46 -25.59
CA ALA A 134 4.23 8.06 -25.98
C ALA A 134 5.64 7.49 -26.17
N SER A 135 5.73 6.15 -26.06
CA SER A 135 6.89 5.25 -26.29
C SER A 135 7.83 5.12 -25.07
N SER A 136 8.06 3.96 -24.48
CA SER A 136 8.22 2.64 -25.10
C SER A 136 7.78 1.52 -24.14
N GLN A 137 7.11 0.51 -24.69
CA GLN A 137 6.95 -0.78 -24.03
C GLN A 137 8.35 -1.37 -23.79
N SER A 138 8.86 -1.26 -22.57
CA SER A 138 9.90 -2.17 -22.10
C SER A 138 9.20 -3.47 -21.74
N ALA A 139 9.49 -4.51 -22.52
CA ALA A 139 9.15 -5.88 -22.20
C ALA A 139 9.48 -6.14 -20.72
N SER A 140 8.47 -6.51 -19.94
CA SER A 140 8.63 -6.97 -18.58
C SER A 140 9.44 -8.25 -18.63
N THR A 141 10.72 -8.17 -18.31
CA THR A 141 11.49 -9.34 -17.89
C THR A 141 10.73 -9.95 -16.71
N PRO A 142 10.44 -11.27 -16.70
CA PRO A 142 9.79 -11.90 -15.57
C PRO A 142 10.55 -11.57 -14.28
N PRO A 143 9.87 -11.36 -13.15
CA PRO A 143 10.56 -11.12 -11.88
C PRO A 143 11.51 -12.28 -11.65
N GLU A 144 12.78 -11.96 -11.48
CA GLU A 144 13.80 -12.90 -11.01
C GLU A 144 13.36 -13.36 -9.62
N LEU A 145 12.64 -14.47 -9.58
CA LEU A 145 11.92 -15.00 -8.41
C LEU A 145 12.86 -15.47 -7.29
N ASP A 146 14.18 -15.41 -7.49
CA ASP A 146 15.20 -15.95 -6.57
C ASP A 146 16.20 -14.91 -6.03
N ALA A 147 16.08 -13.64 -6.39
CA ALA A 147 16.94 -12.61 -5.81
C ALA A 147 16.50 -12.33 -4.36
N THR A 148 17.31 -12.75 -3.39
CA THR A 148 17.12 -12.39 -1.98
C THR A 148 17.12 -10.86 -1.87
N PRO A 149 16.04 -10.22 -1.40
CA PRO A 149 15.98 -8.77 -1.35
C PRO A 149 17.12 -8.22 -0.48
N PRO A 150 17.70 -7.06 -0.85
CA PRO A 150 18.85 -6.49 -0.17
C PRO A 150 18.53 -6.24 1.30
N VAL A 151 19.30 -6.87 2.18
CA VAL A 151 19.27 -6.60 3.62
C VAL A 151 20.52 -5.78 3.93
N ALA A 152 20.36 -4.65 4.62
CA ALA A 152 21.52 -3.90 5.11
C ALA A 152 22.35 -4.78 6.07
N PRO A 153 23.68 -4.81 5.94
CA PRO A 153 24.52 -5.55 6.88
C PRO A 153 24.29 -5.08 8.32
N GLY A 154 24.26 -6.02 9.28
CA GLY A 154 24.03 -5.73 10.70
C GLY A 154 22.60 -5.95 11.20
N ILE A 155 21.64 -6.26 10.32
CA ILE A 155 20.30 -6.69 10.76
C ILE A 155 20.31 -8.18 11.08
N ARG A 156 19.74 -8.59 12.22
CA ARG A 156 19.63 -10.01 12.58
C ARG A 156 18.74 -10.77 11.60
N ALA A 157 19.15 -11.98 11.21
CA ALA A 157 18.47 -12.79 10.19
C ALA A 157 17.06 -13.24 10.60
N ASP A 158 16.82 -13.45 11.90
CA ASP A 158 15.51 -13.77 12.46
C ASP A 158 14.52 -12.61 12.27
N ILE A 159 14.96 -11.36 12.47
CA ILE A 159 14.14 -10.16 12.21
C ILE A 159 13.79 -10.06 10.73
N VAL A 160 14.77 -10.24 9.84
CA VAL A 160 14.51 -10.22 8.39
C VAL A 160 13.47 -11.28 8.02
N THR A 161 13.60 -12.49 8.56
CA THR A 161 12.67 -13.59 8.31
C THR A 161 11.28 -13.27 8.83
N ALA A 162 11.18 -12.69 10.04
CA ALA A 162 9.91 -12.27 10.62
C ALA A 162 9.23 -11.17 9.78
N VAL A 163 9.97 -10.14 9.36
CA VAL A 163 9.47 -9.07 8.49
C VAL A 163 8.97 -9.63 7.16
N ARG A 164 9.76 -10.51 6.50
CA ARG A 164 9.36 -11.16 5.24
C ARG A 164 8.08 -11.95 5.36
N ARG A 165 7.97 -12.75 6.42
CA ARG A 165 6.77 -13.53 6.71
C ARG A 165 5.56 -12.60 6.94
N SER A 166 5.67 -11.62 7.83
CA SER A 166 4.55 -10.72 8.16
C SER A 166 4.14 -9.85 6.96
N ALA A 167 5.09 -9.38 6.15
CA ALA A 167 4.81 -8.67 4.91
C ALA A 167 4.06 -9.57 3.91
N ALA A 168 4.50 -10.82 3.73
CA ALA A 168 3.82 -11.79 2.87
C ALA A 168 2.40 -12.12 3.36
N LEU A 169 2.18 -12.22 4.68
CA LEU A 169 0.85 -12.40 5.26
C LEU A 169 -0.04 -11.16 5.03
N ALA A 170 0.50 -9.96 5.22
CA ALA A 170 -0.21 -8.71 4.97
C ALA A 170 -0.46 -8.42 3.48
N GLY A 171 0.22 -9.13 2.57
CA GLY A 171 0.15 -8.87 1.13
C GLY A 171 1.02 -7.70 0.66
N LEU A 172 1.96 -7.26 1.49
CA LEU A 172 2.80 -6.09 1.22
C LEU A 172 4.12 -6.50 0.56
N PRO A 173 4.57 -5.79 -0.49
CA PRO A 173 5.82 -6.09 -1.18
C PRO A 173 7.02 -5.61 -0.36
N ILE A 174 8.10 -6.40 -0.39
CA ILE A 174 9.43 -5.97 0.06
C ILE A 174 10.23 -5.55 -1.17
N ALA A 175 10.97 -4.46 -1.06
CA ALA A 175 11.83 -3.99 -2.14
C ALA A 175 12.85 -5.08 -2.52
N SER A 176 12.76 -5.57 -3.76
CA SER A 176 13.63 -6.64 -4.29
C SER A 176 15.06 -6.19 -4.57
N ARG A 177 15.29 -4.88 -4.65
CA ARG A 177 16.59 -4.26 -4.96
C ARG A 177 16.74 -2.92 -4.26
N PRO A 178 17.96 -2.40 -4.06
CA PRO A 178 18.17 -1.10 -3.44
C PRO A 178 17.45 -0.01 -4.23
N GLY A 179 16.64 0.81 -3.55
CA GLY A 179 15.80 1.82 -4.19
C GLY A 179 14.57 1.29 -4.93
N GLY A 180 14.29 -0.01 -4.89
CA GLY A 180 13.06 -0.62 -5.42
C GLY A 180 11.82 -0.25 -4.60
N ALA A 181 10.64 -0.40 -5.20
CA ALA A 181 9.37 -0.09 -4.54
C ALA A 181 9.02 -1.14 -3.46
N GLY A 182 8.35 -0.70 -2.38
CA GLY A 182 7.88 -1.55 -1.29
C GLY A 182 8.57 -1.27 0.05
N ILE A 183 8.47 -2.23 0.97
CA ILE A 183 9.08 -2.15 2.30
C ILE A 183 10.59 -2.21 2.17
N THR A 184 11.28 -1.26 2.79
CA THR A 184 12.74 -1.25 2.92
C THR A 184 13.16 -1.57 4.35
N LEU A 185 14.29 -2.25 4.49
CA LEU A 185 14.90 -2.56 5.77
C LEU A 185 16.25 -1.86 5.87
N ALA A 186 16.43 -1.06 6.92
CA ALA A 186 17.68 -0.38 7.24
C ALA A 186 18.20 -0.87 8.60
N ALA A 187 19.52 -1.04 8.71
CA ALA A 187 20.15 -1.29 10.00
C ALA A 187 20.02 -0.02 10.85
N CYS A 188 19.48 -0.15 12.06
CA CYS A 188 19.50 0.92 13.05
C CYS A 188 20.70 0.77 13.98
N ASP A 189 21.15 1.90 14.51
CA ASP A 189 22.14 1.98 15.59
C ASP A 189 21.40 2.18 16.93
N PRO A 190 21.69 1.40 18.00
CA PRO A 190 22.61 0.26 18.07
C PRO A 190 22.12 -0.98 17.32
N VAL A 191 23.08 -1.78 16.85
CA VAL A 191 22.89 -3.04 16.11
C VAL A 191 21.87 -3.93 16.82
N GLY A 192 20.73 -4.23 16.17
CA GLY A 192 19.70 -5.07 16.77
C GLY A 192 18.33 -4.96 16.10
N PRO A 193 17.65 -3.80 16.16
CA PRO A 193 16.36 -3.59 15.51
C PRO A 193 16.51 -3.19 14.03
N ALA A 194 15.58 -3.65 13.19
CA ALA A 194 15.50 -3.22 11.80
C ALA A 194 14.58 -2.00 11.68
N GLY A 195 15.10 -0.91 11.13
CA GLY A 195 14.27 0.22 10.70
C GLY A 195 13.47 -0.17 9.47
N LEU A 196 12.16 0.06 9.52
CA LEU A 196 11.22 -0.19 8.44
C LEU A 196 10.74 1.14 7.86
N ASP A 197 10.73 1.22 6.53
CA ASP A 197 10.13 2.34 5.82
C ASP A 197 9.42 1.85 4.56
N TRP A 198 8.68 2.75 3.93
CA TRP A 198 8.07 2.53 2.62
C TRP A 198 8.82 3.31 1.54
N ASN A 199 9.16 2.64 0.45
CA ASN A 199 9.74 3.29 -0.72
C ASN A 199 8.74 3.23 -1.88
N PRO A 200 8.18 4.37 -2.32
CA PRO A 200 7.37 4.42 -3.54
C PRO A 200 8.21 4.12 -4.78
N SER A 201 7.55 3.89 -5.91
CA SER A 201 8.23 3.66 -7.18
C SER A 201 9.26 4.77 -7.48
N PRO A 202 10.44 4.43 -8.01
CA PRO A 202 11.41 5.42 -8.51
C PRO A 202 10.84 6.32 -9.62
N ARG A 203 9.77 5.86 -10.29
CA ARG A 203 9.07 6.63 -11.31
C ARG A 203 8.22 7.75 -10.74
N LEU A 204 7.92 7.72 -9.44
CA LEU A 204 7.17 8.76 -8.78
C LEU A 204 8.05 10.01 -8.62
N PRO A 205 7.70 11.13 -9.26
CA PRO A 205 8.54 12.32 -9.26
C PRO A 205 8.68 12.90 -7.85
N GLY A 206 9.91 13.14 -7.41
CA GLY A 206 10.20 13.93 -6.23
C GLY A 206 10.30 15.40 -6.64
N HIS A 207 9.19 16.14 -6.68
CA HIS A 207 9.29 17.56 -7.03
C HIS A 207 9.95 18.37 -5.92
N ARG A 208 10.92 19.19 -6.35
CA ARG A 208 11.73 20.10 -5.56
C ARG A 208 10.98 21.44 -5.53
N GLY A 209 10.46 21.82 -4.36
CA GLY A 209 9.91 23.16 -4.11
C GLY A 209 8.42 23.16 -3.76
N GLU A 210 8.16 23.38 -2.47
CA GLU A 210 6.97 24.05 -1.89
C GLU A 210 5.67 23.27 -1.61
N GLN A 211 5.59 21.98 -1.89
CA GLN A 211 4.70 21.06 -1.15
C GLN A 211 5.51 19.84 -0.68
N PRO A 212 5.11 19.10 0.37
CA PRO A 212 5.67 17.77 0.57
C PRO A 212 5.47 17.02 -0.75
N GLY A 213 6.55 16.82 -1.50
CA GLY A 213 6.45 16.25 -2.85
C GLY A 213 5.65 14.96 -2.78
N THR A 214 4.86 14.65 -3.80
CA THR A 214 3.94 13.49 -3.85
C THR A 214 4.55 12.21 -3.26
N ARG A 215 5.86 12.01 -3.45
CA ARG A 215 6.65 10.95 -2.79
C ARG A 215 6.53 10.93 -1.27
N THR A 216 6.76 12.07 -0.60
CA THR A 216 6.67 12.21 0.86
C THR A 216 5.24 11.95 1.35
N ALA A 217 4.22 12.40 0.62
CA ALA A 217 2.83 12.12 0.97
C ALA A 217 2.53 10.61 0.94
N VAL A 218 2.92 9.93 -0.15
CA VAL A 218 2.78 8.47 -0.28
C VAL A 218 3.56 7.75 0.82
N GLN A 219 4.79 8.19 1.12
CA GLN A 219 5.62 7.60 2.19
C GLN A 219 4.95 7.72 3.55
N ASN A 220 4.44 8.90 3.91
CA ASN A 220 3.81 9.13 5.20
C ASN A 220 2.53 8.29 5.37
N ALA A 221 1.65 8.29 4.36
CA ALA A 221 0.42 7.49 4.38
C ALA A 221 0.73 6.00 4.56
N MET A 222 1.68 5.47 3.77
CA MET A 222 2.07 4.07 3.84
C MET A 222 2.80 3.70 5.13
N ARG A 223 3.59 4.60 5.73
CA ARG A 223 4.32 4.30 6.98
C ARG A 223 3.37 4.06 8.14
N HIS A 224 2.25 4.79 8.21
CA HIS A 224 1.22 4.55 9.22
C HIS A 224 0.55 3.19 9.00
N ALA A 225 0.12 2.91 7.76
CA ALA A 225 -0.49 1.64 7.41
C ALA A 225 0.42 0.43 7.67
N LEU A 226 1.72 0.58 7.39
CA LEU A 226 2.73 -0.46 7.60
C LEU A 226 2.80 -0.90 9.06
N GLY A 227 2.79 0.05 9.99
CA GLY A 227 2.83 -0.24 11.43
C GLY A 227 1.64 -1.06 11.90
N VAL A 228 0.43 -0.73 11.44
CA VAL A 228 -0.80 -1.46 11.80
C VAL A 228 -0.85 -2.83 11.12
N ALA A 229 -0.60 -2.87 9.80
CA ALA A 229 -0.72 -4.09 9.01
C ALA A 229 0.29 -5.16 9.43
N LEU A 230 1.56 -4.80 9.62
CA LEU A 230 2.58 -5.75 10.05
C LEU A 230 2.37 -6.24 11.48
N ARG A 231 1.89 -5.38 12.39
CA ARG A 231 1.55 -5.79 13.76
C ARG A 231 0.36 -6.75 13.78
N ALA A 232 -0.68 -6.48 12.99
CA ALA A 232 -1.82 -7.37 12.82
C ALA A 232 -1.43 -8.73 12.20
N ALA A 233 -0.34 -8.75 11.41
CA ALA A 233 0.31 -9.95 10.88
C ALA A 233 1.39 -10.54 11.82
N GLY A 234 1.35 -10.20 13.11
CA GLY A 234 2.15 -10.83 14.16
C GLY A 234 3.59 -10.31 14.30
N LEU A 235 3.97 -9.21 13.65
CA LEU A 235 5.29 -8.61 13.84
C LEU A 235 5.32 -7.71 15.07
N ASP A 236 6.36 -7.86 15.90
CA ASP A 236 6.59 -6.93 17.00
C ASP A 236 7.24 -5.64 16.51
N LEU A 237 6.61 -4.52 16.83
CA LEU A 237 6.92 -3.21 16.26
C LEU A 237 6.89 -2.13 17.33
N ALA A 238 7.87 -1.25 17.30
CA ALA A 238 7.89 -0.05 18.12
C ALA A 238 8.19 1.20 17.28
N TRP A 239 7.52 2.30 17.60
CA TRP A 239 7.90 3.60 17.08
C TRP A 239 9.02 4.19 17.93
N HIS A 240 10.14 4.49 17.29
CA HIS A 240 11.29 5.13 17.93
C HIS A 240 11.42 6.55 17.38
N ARG A 241 11.57 7.55 18.26
CA ARG A 241 11.78 8.94 17.87
C ARG A 241 13.16 9.40 18.36
N PRO A 242 14.22 9.23 17.56
CA PRO A 242 15.54 9.74 17.91
C PRO A 242 15.50 11.28 17.99
N PRO A 243 16.28 11.90 18.88
CA PRO A 243 16.38 13.36 18.93
C PRO A 243 16.89 13.90 17.60
N GLY A 244 16.22 14.92 17.06
CA GLY A 244 16.60 15.56 15.80
C GLY A 244 16.34 14.75 14.53
N ARG A 245 15.64 13.60 14.61
CA ARG A 245 15.28 12.78 13.44
C ARG A 245 13.77 12.50 13.40
N PRO A 246 13.19 12.22 12.21
CA PRO A 246 11.83 11.74 12.10
C PRO A 246 11.59 10.45 12.88
N ALA A 247 10.34 10.16 13.23
CA ALA A 247 9.97 8.90 13.85
C ALA A 247 10.23 7.72 12.89
N GLU A 248 10.86 6.68 13.43
CA GLU A 248 11.25 5.45 12.73
C GLU A 248 10.41 4.29 13.26
N LEU A 249 9.86 3.48 12.37
CA LEU A 249 9.22 2.23 12.74
C LEU A 249 10.30 1.15 12.85
N ARG A 250 10.36 0.44 13.98
CA ARG A 250 11.40 -0.56 14.24
C ARG A 250 10.79 -1.93 14.50
N ALA A 251 11.31 -2.95 13.82
CA ALA A 251 10.99 -4.35 14.09
C ALA A 251 11.87 -4.88 15.22
N GLN A 252 11.21 -5.44 16.24
CA GLN A 252 11.85 -6.05 17.39
C GLN A 252 11.96 -7.57 17.17
N GLY A 253 13.09 -8.15 17.56
CA GLY A 253 13.22 -9.60 17.59
C GLY A 253 12.47 -10.17 18.79
N ALA A 254 12.09 -11.45 18.73
CA ALA A 254 11.43 -12.15 19.85
C ALA A 254 12.24 -12.09 21.16
N SER A 255 13.55 -11.84 21.08
CA SER A 255 14.48 -11.78 22.20
C SER A 255 14.55 -10.42 22.91
N ASP A 256 13.94 -9.35 22.38
CA ASP A 256 14.05 -8.00 22.95
C ASP A 256 12.95 -7.70 24.01
N ARG A 257 12.22 -8.74 24.46
CA ARG A 257 11.15 -8.66 25.48
C ARG A 257 11.61 -9.01 26.91
N LEU A 258 12.91 -9.12 27.15
CA LEU A 258 13.52 -9.34 28.47
C LEU A 258 14.00 -8.02 29.06
#